data_AF-A0A257THF3-F1
#
_entry.id   AF-A0A257THF3-F1
#
_cell.length_a   1.000
_cell.length_b   1.000
_cell.length_c   1.000
_cell.angle_alpha   90.00
_cell.angle_beta   90.00
_cell.angle_gamma   90.00
#
_symmetry.space_group_name_H-M   'P 1'
#
loop_
_entity.id
_entity.type
_entity.pdbx_description
1 polymer ?
#
loop_
_entity_poly.entity_id
_entity_poly.type
_entity_poly.pdbx_seq_one_letter_code
_entity_poly.pdbx_strand_id
1 'polypeptide(L)'
;TATGDSGFLREIYPVVKLAFEGATRHHVDKDGFLTHGDQETWMDAVGPDGPYVRRGNRAVDVQALWFKQLAATENFARLVGDDAVSARAARIASLLRKSFNDKFIDRRTGLLYDHLGADGVPDTTLRPNQIFALDLVNDASIRAGILKTVTQELDYPWDVASLYQGDPNFHPFHHNEPYYVPDAAYHNGTVWVWLTGPLVSTLTEMGQQDFAFGNTMFLANEILDGKTAGTLPELFDAFPREDAEKPDESGAFSQAWSLAEFIGSFYEDYLGVRVDAGNNTVSLCPRIPSPLKDVTFRLNGRSCGDYLISYRLEKKPGEIEISALDGAGKTLFKVYSTHDGKEEIESCFRVSGRGSVLLKLLP
;
A
#
# COMPACT_ATOMS: atom_id res chain seq x y z
N THR A 1 -6.78 -10.23 -12.26
CA THR A 1 -5.85 -9.50 -13.16
C THR A 1 -6.57 -8.35 -13.83
N ALA A 2 -5.93 -7.20 -14.07
CA ALA A 2 -6.62 -6.01 -14.61
C ALA A 2 -7.10 -6.16 -16.06
N THR A 3 -6.34 -6.83 -16.93
CA THR A 3 -6.65 -6.93 -18.38
C THR A 3 -7.13 -8.30 -18.83
N GLY A 4 -6.91 -9.36 -18.05
CA GLY A 4 -7.21 -10.73 -18.47
C GLY A 4 -6.34 -11.22 -19.64
N ASP A 5 -5.25 -10.50 -19.97
CA ASP A 5 -4.37 -10.84 -21.09
C ASP A 5 -3.50 -12.08 -20.78
N SER A 6 -4.08 -13.25 -21.05
CA SER A 6 -3.37 -14.52 -20.91
C SER A 6 -2.22 -14.68 -21.91
N GLY A 7 -2.22 -13.93 -23.02
CA GLY A 7 -1.15 -13.93 -24.01
C GLY A 7 0.11 -13.31 -23.42
N PHE A 8 -0.01 -12.08 -22.93
CA PHE A 8 1.07 -11.40 -22.23
C PHE A 8 1.55 -12.17 -21.00
N LEU A 9 0.64 -12.78 -20.23
CA LEU A 9 1.02 -13.63 -19.11
C LEU A 9 1.97 -14.76 -19.53
N ARG A 10 1.66 -15.47 -20.63
CA ARG A 10 2.53 -16.54 -21.14
C ARG A 10 3.89 -16.01 -21.62
N GLU A 11 3.93 -14.80 -22.16
CA GLU A 11 5.14 -14.14 -22.62
C GLU A 11 6.07 -13.74 -21.46
N ILE A 12 5.52 -13.14 -20.39
CA ILE A 12 6.31 -12.67 -19.24
C ILE A 12 6.64 -13.77 -18.23
N TYR A 13 5.85 -14.85 -18.20
CA TYR A 13 6.01 -15.92 -17.21
C TYR A 13 7.44 -16.50 -17.11
N PRO A 14 8.17 -16.76 -18.22
CA PRO A 14 9.57 -17.21 -18.13
C PRO A 14 10.48 -16.28 -17.32
N VAL A 15 10.25 -14.97 -17.38
CA VAL A 15 11.01 -13.97 -16.60
C VAL A 15 10.62 -14.03 -15.11
N VAL A 16 9.32 -14.14 -14.81
CA VAL A 16 8.83 -14.31 -13.43
C VAL A 16 9.42 -15.57 -12.81
N LYS A 17 9.40 -16.69 -13.55
CA LYS A 17 9.97 -17.96 -13.13
C LYS A 17 11.47 -17.84 -12.89
N LEU A 18 12.22 -17.19 -13.79
CA LEU A 18 13.66 -16.98 -13.62
C LEU A 18 13.97 -16.17 -12.37
N ALA A 19 13.24 -15.08 -12.12
CA ALA A 19 13.40 -14.26 -10.92
C ALA A 19 13.13 -15.06 -9.64
N PHE A 20 12.04 -15.83 -9.62
CA PHE A 20 11.71 -16.71 -8.49
C PHE A 20 12.78 -17.79 -8.26
N GLU A 21 13.23 -18.47 -9.32
CA GLU A 21 14.25 -19.51 -9.21
C GLU A 21 15.61 -18.96 -8.78
N GLY A 22 16.00 -17.78 -9.28
CA GLY A 22 17.22 -17.08 -8.85
C GLY A 22 17.18 -16.69 -7.38
N ALA A 23 16.12 -16.01 -6.95
CA ALA A 23 15.93 -15.62 -5.56
C ALA A 23 15.96 -16.85 -4.63
N THR A 24 15.18 -17.88 -4.94
CA THR A 24 15.09 -19.09 -4.11
C THR A 24 16.36 -19.94 -4.08
N ARG A 25 17.27 -19.76 -5.04
CA ARG A 25 18.54 -20.48 -5.08
C ARG A 25 19.65 -19.75 -4.33
N HIS A 26 19.65 -18.42 -4.36
CA HIS A 26 20.79 -17.62 -3.95
C HIS A 26 20.51 -16.71 -2.74
N HIS A 27 19.26 -16.33 -2.53
CA HIS A 27 18.90 -15.25 -1.61
C HIS A 27 17.80 -15.64 -0.62
N VAL A 28 17.20 -16.82 -0.71
CA VAL A 28 16.21 -17.27 0.29
C VAL A 28 16.88 -18.16 1.33
N ASP A 29 16.70 -17.81 2.60
CA ASP A 29 17.26 -18.57 3.71
C ASP A 29 16.36 -19.74 4.17
N LYS A 30 16.81 -20.44 5.22
CA LYS A 30 16.09 -21.60 5.80
C LYS A 30 14.73 -21.25 6.42
N ASP A 31 14.49 -19.98 6.72
CA ASP A 31 13.25 -19.47 7.32
C ASP A 31 12.29 -18.94 6.25
N GLY A 32 12.68 -18.98 4.97
CA GLY A 32 11.90 -18.50 3.83
C GLY A 32 12.06 -17.01 3.56
N PHE A 33 12.93 -16.31 4.31
CA PHE A 33 13.17 -14.88 4.14
C PHE A 33 14.06 -14.60 2.94
N LEU A 34 13.76 -13.52 2.22
CA LEU A 34 14.64 -12.99 1.19
C LEU A 34 15.74 -12.17 1.87
N THR A 35 16.99 -12.52 1.57
CA THR A 35 18.20 -11.86 2.07
C THR A 35 18.71 -10.83 1.08
N HIS A 36 19.17 -9.70 1.59
CA HIS A 36 19.66 -8.55 0.81
C HIS A 36 20.81 -7.84 1.55
N GLY A 37 21.42 -6.84 0.92
CA GLY A 37 22.40 -5.94 1.54
C GLY A 37 21.77 -4.74 2.26
N ASP A 38 22.55 -4.05 3.11
CA ASP A 38 22.08 -2.92 3.92
C ASP A 38 21.42 -1.79 3.10
N GLN A 39 21.83 -1.59 1.85
CA GLN A 39 21.37 -0.53 0.93
C GLN A 39 20.38 -1.03 -0.13
N GLU A 40 19.90 -2.28 -0.03
CA GLU A 40 19.02 -2.89 -1.03
C GLU A 40 17.53 -2.80 -0.63
N THR A 41 17.14 -1.68 -0.02
CA THR A 41 15.75 -1.33 0.29
C THR A 41 15.42 0.04 -0.31
N TRP A 42 14.21 0.55 -0.10
CA TRP A 42 13.89 1.94 -0.48
C TRP A 42 14.65 2.99 0.36
N MET A 43 15.27 2.57 1.47
CA MET A 43 16.09 3.41 2.35
C MET A 43 17.57 3.32 1.95
N ASP A 44 17.93 3.84 0.79
CA ASP A 44 19.19 3.57 0.08
C ASP A 44 20.25 4.68 0.17
N ALA A 45 20.02 5.73 0.96
CA ALA A 45 21.00 6.81 1.14
C ALA A 45 22.34 6.33 1.71
N VAL A 46 23.45 6.76 1.10
CA VAL A 46 24.83 6.33 1.42
C VAL A 46 25.76 7.52 1.62
N GLY A 47 26.54 7.47 2.71
CA GLY A 47 27.60 8.43 3.00
C GLY A 47 29.00 7.84 2.81
N PRO A 48 30.05 8.62 3.12
CA PRO A 48 31.45 8.18 3.01
C PRO A 48 31.77 6.89 3.80
N ASP A 49 31.06 6.65 4.91
CA ASP A 49 31.25 5.50 5.80
C ASP A 49 30.23 4.36 5.54
N GLY A 50 29.47 4.44 4.45
CA GLY A 50 28.45 3.48 4.06
C GLY A 50 27.00 3.97 4.28
N PRO A 51 26.01 3.06 4.30
CA PRO A 51 24.60 3.41 4.40
C PRO A 51 24.28 4.21 5.67
N TYR A 52 23.47 5.27 5.54
CA TYR A 52 22.98 6.04 6.68
C TYR A 52 21.94 5.26 7.50
N VAL A 53 21.16 4.41 6.83
CA VAL A 53 20.25 3.46 7.47
C VAL A 53 20.74 2.05 7.13
N ARG A 54 21.32 1.36 8.10
CA ARG A 54 21.75 -0.04 7.93
C ARG A 54 20.55 -0.94 8.18
N ARG A 55 20.04 -1.56 7.12
CA ARG A 55 18.80 -2.37 7.12
C ARG A 55 19.03 -3.86 7.38
N GLY A 56 20.24 -4.24 7.78
CA GLY A 56 20.64 -5.62 7.95
C GLY A 56 20.48 -6.39 6.65
N ASN A 57 20.10 -7.66 6.75
CA ASN A 57 19.88 -8.49 5.56
C ASN A 57 18.46 -9.01 5.43
N ARG A 58 17.55 -8.63 6.33
CA ARG A 58 16.14 -9.02 6.30
C ARG A 58 15.30 -7.86 6.82
N ALA A 59 15.02 -6.91 5.94
CA ALA A 59 14.16 -5.77 6.21
C ALA A 59 12.68 -6.17 6.11
N VAL A 60 11.86 -5.61 6.99
CA VAL A 60 10.44 -5.97 7.16
C VAL A 60 9.62 -5.72 5.88
N ASP A 61 9.88 -4.61 5.20
CA ASP A 61 9.27 -4.20 3.93
C ASP A 61 9.70 -5.12 2.78
N VAL A 62 10.97 -5.52 2.72
CA VAL A 62 11.46 -6.49 1.73
C VAL A 62 10.78 -7.85 1.90
N GLN A 63 10.53 -8.29 3.14
CA GLN A 63 9.79 -9.53 3.36
C GLN A 63 8.33 -9.44 2.91
N ALA A 64 7.70 -8.27 3.09
CA ALA A 64 6.35 -8.04 2.59
C ALA A 64 6.28 -8.08 1.06
N LEU A 65 7.22 -7.42 0.37
CA LEU A 65 7.33 -7.46 -1.09
C LEU A 65 7.61 -8.87 -1.60
N TRP A 66 8.51 -9.60 -0.95
CA TRP A 66 8.81 -10.98 -1.29
C TRP A 66 7.58 -11.89 -1.12
N PHE A 67 6.81 -11.72 -0.04
CA PHE A 67 5.56 -12.45 0.15
C PHE A 67 4.54 -12.16 -0.96
N LYS A 68 4.39 -10.90 -1.37
CA LYS A 68 3.53 -10.50 -2.50
C LYS A 68 4.02 -11.10 -3.83
N GLN A 69 5.33 -11.12 -4.07
CA GLN A 69 5.94 -11.76 -5.25
C GLN A 69 5.70 -13.27 -5.27
N LEU A 70 5.80 -13.96 -4.12
CA LEU A 70 5.50 -15.38 -4.02
C LEU A 70 4.04 -15.68 -4.37
N ALA A 71 3.09 -14.89 -3.85
CA ALA A 71 1.67 -15.03 -4.19
C ALA A 71 1.40 -14.78 -5.68
N ALA A 72 2.04 -13.77 -6.27
CA ALA A 72 1.96 -13.51 -7.71
C ALA A 72 2.55 -14.66 -8.53
N THR A 73 3.70 -15.19 -8.13
CA THR A 73 4.38 -16.33 -8.78
C THR A 73 3.53 -17.59 -8.73
N GLU A 74 2.97 -17.91 -7.56
CA GLU A 74 2.03 -19.02 -7.39
C GLU A 74 0.85 -18.90 -8.35
N ASN A 75 0.21 -17.73 -8.36
CA ASN A 75 -0.96 -17.49 -9.20
C ASN A 75 -0.62 -17.58 -10.69
N PHE A 76 0.48 -16.97 -11.13
CA PHE A 76 0.90 -16.98 -12.54
C PHE A 76 1.29 -18.38 -12.99
N ALA A 77 2.07 -19.11 -12.18
CA ALA A 77 2.45 -20.48 -12.46
C ALA A 77 1.21 -21.39 -12.61
N ARG A 78 0.24 -21.26 -11.71
CA ARG A 78 -1.04 -21.97 -11.80
C ARG A 78 -1.79 -21.66 -13.09
N LEU A 79 -1.87 -20.38 -13.49
CA LEU A 79 -2.58 -19.94 -14.69
C LEU A 79 -1.94 -20.42 -16.00
N VAL A 80 -0.63 -20.69 -16.01
CA VAL A 80 0.08 -21.25 -17.18
C VAL A 80 0.28 -22.77 -17.10
N GLY A 81 -0.14 -23.42 -16.01
CA GLY A 81 -0.04 -24.87 -15.81
C GLY A 81 1.32 -25.39 -15.30
N ASP A 82 2.13 -24.54 -14.66
CA ASP A 82 3.38 -24.96 -13.98
C ASP A 82 3.11 -25.25 -12.50
N ASP A 83 2.53 -26.42 -12.24
CA ASP A 83 2.14 -26.85 -10.89
C ASP A 83 3.35 -26.98 -9.93
N ALA A 84 4.54 -27.26 -10.47
CA ALA A 84 5.75 -27.42 -9.68
C ALA A 84 6.23 -26.09 -9.08
N VAL A 85 6.30 -25.04 -9.91
CA VAL A 85 6.62 -23.67 -9.45
C VAL A 85 5.53 -23.15 -8.53
N SER A 86 4.26 -23.34 -8.91
CA SER A 86 3.11 -22.94 -8.10
C SER A 86 3.19 -23.50 -6.68
N ALA A 87 3.30 -24.83 -6.54
CA ALA A 87 3.39 -25.47 -5.24
C ALA A 87 4.64 -25.09 -4.45
N ARG A 88 5.77 -24.80 -5.13
CA ARG A 88 7.00 -24.35 -4.47
C ARG A 88 6.86 -22.93 -3.92
N ALA A 89 6.28 -22.01 -4.68
CA ALA A 89 6.02 -20.65 -4.24
C ALA A 89 5.09 -20.64 -3.02
N ALA A 90 3.98 -21.39 -3.07
CA ALA A 90 3.05 -21.54 -1.95
C ALA A 90 3.72 -22.05 -0.66
N ARG A 91 4.60 -23.06 -0.77
CA ARG A 91 5.35 -23.60 0.37
C ARG A 91 6.28 -22.56 1.00
N ILE A 92 7.00 -21.80 0.19
CA ILE A 92 7.92 -20.76 0.68
C ILE A 92 7.12 -19.63 1.33
N ALA A 93 6.00 -19.21 0.73
CA ALA A 93 5.12 -18.18 1.30
C ALA A 93 4.58 -18.59 2.68
N SER A 94 4.16 -19.84 2.83
CA SER A 94 3.70 -20.40 4.11
C SER A 94 4.82 -20.43 5.16
N LEU A 95 6.02 -20.87 4.78
CA LEU A 95 7.19 -20.87 5.65
C LEU A 95 7.59 -19.46 6.09
N LEU A 96 7.70 -18.53 5.13
CA LEU A 96 8.01 -17.12 5.38
C LEU A 96 7.03 -16.52 6.37
N ARG A 97 5.71 -16.65 6.13
CA ARG A 97 4.68 -16.12 7.03
C ARG A 97 4.79 -16.69 8.44
N LYS A 98 5.03 -18.00 8.57
CA LYS A 98 5.25 -18.63 9.88
C LYS A 98 6.47 -18.04 10.59
N SER A 99 7.62 -18.00 9.90
CA SER A 99 8.86 -17.45 10.45
C SER A 99 8.75 -15.97 10.78
N PHE A 100 8.02 -15.20 9.97
CA PHE A 100 7.78 -13.78 10.18
C PHE A 100 7.06 -13.53 11.51
N ASN A 101 5.97 -14.25 11.77
CA ASN A 101 5.24 -14.12 13.03
C ASN A 101 6.05 -14.59 14.25
N ASP A 102 7.04 -15.46 14.06
CA ASP A 102 7.94 -15.91 15.12
C ASP A 102 9.06 -14.90 15.40
N LYS A 103 9.66 -14.33 14.35
CA LYS A 103 10.94 -13.61 14.44
C LYS A 103 10.87 -12.10 14.26
N PHE A 104 9.87 -11.57 13.56
CA PHE A 104 9.73 -10.13 13.32
C PHE A 104 8.84 -9.43 14.34
N ILE A 105 8.08 -10.14 15.16
CA ILE A 105 7.17 -9.51 16.13
C ILE A 105 7.88 -9.38 17.49
N ASP A 106 8.06 -8.15 17.96
CA ASP A 106 8.44 -7.89 19.35
C ASP A 106 7.25 -8.20 20.26
N ARG A 107 7.34 -9.33 20.97
CA ARG A 107 6.28 -9.80 21.89
C ARG A 107 6.01 -8.86 23.06
N ARG A 108 6.94 -7.97 23.39
CA ARG A 108 6.77 -7.01 24.49
C ARG A 108 5.93 -5.81 24.06
N THR A 109 6.18 -5.27 22.88
CA THR A 109 5.54 -4.05 22.38
C THR A 109 4.37 -4.32 21.46
N GLY A 110 4.32 -5.51 20.84
CA GLY A 110 3.35 -5.81 19.80
C GLY A 110 3.67 -5.14 18.46
N LEU A 111 4.88 -4.62 18.29
CA LEU A 111 5.36 -4.00 17.04
C LEU A 111 6.24 -4.96 16.25
N LEU A 112 6.49 -4.61 15.00
CA LEU A 112 7.45 -5.31 14.16
C LEU A 112 8.84 -4.73 14.33
N TYR A 113 9.84 -5.60 14.40
CA TYR A 113 11.22 -5.22 14.17
C TYR A 113 11.36 -4.68 12.75
N ASP A 114 12.10 -3.59 12.63
CA ASP A 114 12.29 -2.92 11.35
C ASP A 114 13.13 -3.77 10.39
N HIS A 115 14.12 -4.47 10.94
CA HIS A 115 14.86 -5.50 10.24
C HIS A 115 15.48 -6.51 11.22
N LEU A 116 15.99 -7.61 10.65
CA LEU A 116 16.90 -8.54 11.34
C LEU A 116 18.29 -8.44 10.70
N GLY A 117 19.32 -8.39 11.55
CA GLY A 117 20.71 -8.50 11.15
C GLY A 117 21.05 -9.88 10.58
N ALA A 118 22.23 -10.02 9.97
CA ALA A 118 22.71 -11.30 9.46
C ALA A 118 22.87 -12.36 10.57
N ASP A 119 23.20 -11.92 11.78
CA ASP A 119 23.26 -12.71 13.02
C ASP A 119 21.87 -12.99 13.64
N GLY A 120 20.81 -12.42 13.07
CA GLY A 120 19.44 -12.53 13.56
C GLY A 120 19.10 -11.57 14.68
N VAL A 121 19.99 -10.62 15.01
CA VAL A 121 19.69 -9.57 16.01
C VAL A 121 18.59 -8.65 15.45
N PRO A 122 17.49 -8.45 16.19
CA PRO A 122 16.42 -7.59 15.75
C PRO A 122 16.72 -6.11 16.00
N ASP A 123 16.26 -5.26 15.07
CA ASP A 123 16.25 -3.82 15.21
C ASP A 123 14.86 -3.31 15.64
N THR A 124 14.81 -2.46 16.66
CA THR A 124 13.56 -1.97 17.26
C THR A 124 13.21 -0.55 16.85
N THR A 125 13.91 0.03 15.86
CA THR A 125 13.65 1.41 15.46
C THR A 125 12.25 1.54 14.88
N LEU A 126 11.48 2.50 15.39
CA LEU A 126 10.11 2.74 14.93
C LEU A 126 10.13 3.50 13.61
N ARG A 127 9.77 2.79 12.54
CA ARG A 127 9.70 3.28 11.16
C ARG A 127 8.35 2.92 10.53
N PRO A 128 7.94 3.62 9.46
CA PRO A 128 6.67 3.33 8.79
C PRO A 128 6.66 1.96 8.10
N ASN A 129 7.82 1.31 7.93
CA ASN A 129 7.96 0.05 7.20
C ASN A 129 7.06 -1.10 7.70
N GLN A 130 6.59 -1.02 8.94
CA GLN A 130 5.69 -2.01 9.50
C GLN A 130 4.34 -2.09 8.75
N ILE A 131 3.88 -0.98 8.16
CA ILE A 131 2.59 -0.93 7.44
C ILE A 131 2.59 -1.82 6.20
N PHE A 132 3.74 -2.00 5.55
CA PHE A 132 3.87 -2.87 4.38
C PHE A 132 3.61 -4.34 4.70
N ALA A 133 3.93 -4.75 5.93
CA ALA A 133 3.97 -6.15 6.34
C ALA A 133 2.75 -6.60 7.13
N LEU A 134 1.69 -5.78 7.22
CA LEU A 134 0.48 -6.14 7.98
C LEU A 134 -0.18 -7.41 7.42
N ASP A 135 -0.12 -7.63 6.11
CA ASP A 135 -0.59 -8.87 5.49
C ASP A 135 0.11 -10.12 6.02
N LEU A 136 1.35 -10.02 6.50
CA LEU A 136 2.10 -11.14 7.05
C LEU A 136 1.74 -11.45 8.50
N VAL A 137 1.16 -10.49 9.23
CA VAL A 137 0.80 -10.64 10.64
C VAL A 137 -0.53 -11.38 10.77
N ASN A 138 -0.53 -12.51 11.47
CA ASN A 138 -1.74 -13.33 11.62
C ASN A 138 -2.72 -12.75 12.66
N ASP A 139 -2.20 -12.08 13.68
CA ASP A 139 -3.01 -11.55 14.78
C ASP A 139 -3.59 -10.18 14.43
N ALA A 140 -4.93 -10.10 14.35
CA ALA A 140 -5.64 -8.86 14.03
C ALA A 140 -5.44 -7.76 15.09
N SER A 141 -5.28 -8.11 16.36
CA SER A 141 -5.03 -7.12 17.41
C SER A 141 -3.63 -6.52 17.31
N ILE A 142 -2.63 -7.33 16.91
CA ILE A 142 -1.28 -6.85 16.62
C ILE A 142 -1.31 -5.92 15.40
N ARG A 143 -2.00 -6.28 14.32
CA ARG A 143 -2.15 -5.39 13.14
C ARG A 143 -2.75 -4.03 13.51
N ALA A 144 -3.84 -4.02 14.29
CA ALA A 144 -4.46 -2.79 14.76
C ALA A 144 -3.54 -1.99 15.69
N GLY A 145 -2.78 -2.67 16.55
CA GLY A 145 -1.77 -2.05 17.42
C GLY A 145 -0.66 -1.36 16.65
N ILE A 146 -0.09 -2.05 15.65
CA ILE A 146 0.93 -1.48 14.75
C ILE A 146 0.40 -0.23 14.05
N LEU A 147 -0.77 -0.33 13.41
CA LEU A 147 -1.33 0.82 12.69
C LEU A 147 -1.57 2.01 13.61
N LYS A 148 -2.14 1.76 14.80
CA LYS A 148 -2.34 2.80 15.81
C LYS A 148 -1.02 3.46 16.22
N THR A 149 0.04 2.68 16.46
CA THR A 149 1.33 3.25 16.85
C THR A 149 1.96 4.04 15.71
N VAL A 150 1.93 3.53 14.48
CA VAL A 150 2.46 4.26 13.31
C VAL A 150 1.71 5.58 13.13
N THR A 151 0.37 5.59 13.21
CA THR A 151 -0.38 6.85 13.07
C THR A 151 -0.20 7.80 14.24
N GLN A 152 0.04 7.32 15.45
CA GLN A 152 0.27 8.20 16.60
C GLN A 152 1.66 8.85 16.59
N GLU A 153 2.67 8.13 16.11
CA GLU A 153 4.08 8.52 16.30
C GLU A 153 4.78 8.99 15.03
N LEU A 154 4.22 8.67 13.85
CA LEU A 154 4.84 8.93 12.54
C LEU A 154 3.95 9.69 11.57
N ASP A 155 2.65 9.81 11.82
CA ASP A 155 1.72 10.50 10.91
C ASP A 155 1.55 11.96 11.34
N TYR A 156 2.05 12.87 10.51
CA TYR A 156 2.03 14.31 10.75
C TYR A 156 0.86 14.92 9.98
N PRO A 157 0.44 16.16 10.28
CA PRO A 157 -0.64 16.82 9.53
C PRO A 157 -0.37 16.93 8.00
N TRP A 158 0.88 16.74 7.57
CA TRP A 158 1.34 16.85 6.20
C TRP A 158 1.93 15.55 5.63
N ASP A 159 1.68 14.39 6.25
CA ASP A 159 2.07 13.02 5.81
C ASP A 159 3.13 12.33 6.73
N VAL A 160 3.55 11.13 6.37
CA VAL A 160 4.25 10.16 7.23
C VAL A 160 5.77 10.38 7.25
N ALA A 161 6.32 10.53 8.45
CA ALA A 161 7.75 10.61 8.71
C ALA A 161 8.44 9.23 8.59
N SER A 162 9.66 9.23 8.06
CA SER A 162 10.47 8.01 7.86
C SER A 162 11.10 7.42 9.13
N LEU A 163 11.05 8.16 10.25
CA LEU A 163 11.62 7.77 11.54
C LEU A 163 10.86 8.46 12.69
N TYR A 164 10.74 7.76 13.81
CA TYR A 164 10.15 8.32 15.03
C TYR A 164 10.94 9.52 15.57
N GLN A 165 10.24 10.61 15.90
CA GLN A 165 10.87 11.85 16.40
C GLN A 165 11.69 11.71 17.69
N GLY A 166 11.42 10.68 18.49
CA GLY A 166 12.19 10.39 19.71
C GLY A 166 13.47 9.61 19.46
N ASP A 167 13.73 9.18 18.22
CA ASP A 167 14.98 8.51 17.86
C ASP A 167 16.15 9.52 17.83
N PRO A 168 17.33 9.20 18.41
CA PRO A 168 18.49 10.09 18.39
C PRO A 168 18.98 10.48 16.99
N ASN A 169 18.67 9.67 15.97
CA ASN A 169 19.03 9.96 14.58
C ASN A 169 17.93 10.74 13.84
N PHE A 170 16.88 11.20 14.51
CA PHE A 170 15.83 11.97 13.86
C PHE A 170 16.33 13.34 13.37
N HIS A 171 16.13 13.59 12.09
CA HIS A 171 16.52 14.78 11.36
C HIS A 171 15.25 15.44 10.78
N PRO A 172 14.76 16.52 11.42
CA PRO A 172 13.48 17.12 11.06
C PRO A 172 13.48 17.92 9.76
N PHE A 173 14.65 18.25 9.21
CA PHE A 173 14.76 19.07 8.02
C PHE A 173 15.67 18.36 7.02
N HIS A 174 15.26 18.23 5.77
CA HIS A 174 16.09 17.58 4.76
C HIS A 174 17.39 18.36 4.50
N HIS A 175 17.31 19.69 4.48
CA HIS A 175 18.47 20.57 4.37
C HIS A 175 18.69 21.35 5.67
N ASN A 176 19.77 21.02 6.40
CA ASN A 176 20.09 21.67 7.67
C ASN A 176 21.60 21.79 7.93
N GLU A 177 22.33 22.36 6.96
CA GLU A 177 23.75 22.64 7.15
C GLU A 177 23.96 23.68 8.28
N PRO A 178 25.04 23.56 9.08
CA PRO A 178 26.13 22.61 8.97
C PRO A 178 25.95 21.31 9.81
N TYR A 179 24.76 21.04 10.33
CA TYR A 179 24.54 19.96 11.31
C TYR A 179 24.68 18.55 10.72
N TYR A 180 24.16 18.35 9.52
CA TYR A 180 24.24 17.10 8.76
C TYR A 180 24.05 17.37 7.27
N VAL A 181 24.46 16.41 6.44
CA VAL A 181 24.22 16.44 4.99
C VAL A 181 22.82 15.91 4.66
N PRO A 182 22.23 16.28 3.51
CA PRO A 182 20.86 15.89 3.17
C PRO A 182 20.62 14.37 3.18
N ASP A 183 21.55 13.59 2.63
CA ASP A 183 21.47 12.13 2.60
C ASP A 183 21.35 11.50 4.00
N ALA A 184 21.89 12.15 5.04
CA ALA A 184 21.76 11.67 6.42
C ALA A 184 20.33 11.77 6.93
N ALA A 185 19.59 12.81 6.51
CA ALA A 185 18.20 13.06 6.84
C ALA A 185 17.22 12.31 5.94
N TYR A 186 17.64 11.93 4.73
CA TYR A 186 16.81 11.42 3.65
C TYR A 186 15.86 10.27 4.06
N HIS A 187 16.27 9.39 4.98
CA HIS A 187 15.41 8.34 5.54
C HIS A 187 15.38 8.33 7.08
N ASN A 188 15.76 9.44 7.72
CA ASN A 188 15.87 9.54 9.17
C ASN A 188 15.05 10.69 9.71
N GLY A 189 13.83 10.89 9.23
CA GLY A 189 12.87 11.81 9.84
C GLY A 189 12.10 12.65 8.85
N THR A 190 12.62 12.85 7.64
CA THR A 190 11.86 13.49 6.56
C THR A 190 10.55 12.76 6.28
N VAL A 191 9.55 13.52 5.86
CA VAL A 191 8.26 13.00 5.45
C VAL A 191 8.33 12.58 3.99
N TRP A 192 7.95 11.33 3.71
CA TRP A 192 7.98 10.75 2.37
C TRP A 192 6.56 10.65 1.82
N VAL A 193 6.27 11.42 0.78
CA VAL A 193 4.88 11.65 0.35
C VAL A 193 4.19 10.39 -0.21
N TRP A 194 4.95 9.47 -0.81
CA TRP A 194 4.36 8.22 -1.30
C TRP A 194 3.87 7.28 -0.18
N LEU A 195 4.32 7.48 1.08
CA LEU A 195 3.86 6.67 2.21
C LEU A 195 2.36 6.85 2.53
N THR A 196 1.74 7.94 2.06
CA THR A 196 0.28 8.12 2.14
C THR A 196 -0.46 6.93 1.53
N GLY A 197 -0.03 6.38 0.39
CA GLY A 197 -0.76 5.29 -0.27
C GLY A 197 -0.91 4.05 0.62
N PRO A 198 0.20 3.41 1.04
CA PRO A 198 0.17 2.28 1.97
C PRO A 198 -0.56 2.58 3.30
N LEU A 199 -0.45 3.81 3.81
CA LEU A 199 -1.16 4.25 5.01
C LEU A 199 -2.67 4.27 4.78
N VAL A 200 -3.12 4.91 3.70
CA VAL A 200 -4.54 5.02 3.31
C VAL A 200 -5.13 3.65 3.03
N SER A 201 -4.46 2.79 2.27
CA SER A 201 -4.92 1.42 2.00
C SER A 201 -5.17 0.68 3.32
N THR A 202 -4.22 0.72 4.24
CA THR A 202 -4.34 0.04 5.53
C THR A 202 -5.45 0.64 6.40
N LEU A 203 -5.52 1.96 6.52
CA LEU A 203 -6.54 2.62 7.34
C LEU A 203 -7.94 2.35 6.81
N THR A 204 -8.14 2.40 5.51
CA THR A 204 -9.45 2.12 4.90
C THR A 204 -9.85 0.67 5.14
N GLU A 205 -8.91 -0.29 5.04
CA GLU A 205 -9.16 -1.71 5.39
C GLU A 205 -9.61 -1.91 6.85
N MET A 206 -9.18 -1.03 7.76
CA MET A 206 -9.60 -1.03 9.16
C MET A 206 -10.81 -0.13 9.46
N GLY A 207 -11.49 0.39 8.42
CA GLY A 207 -12.65 1.26 8.57
C GLY A 207 -12.32 2.66 9.11
N GLN A 208 -11.08 3.12 8.93
CA GLN A 208 -10.58 4.43 9.34
C GLN A 208 -10.41 5.38 8.14
N GLN A 209 -11.24 5.24 7.10
CA GLN A 209 -11.16 6.05 5.88
C GLN A 209 -11.28 7.57 6.12
N ASP A 210 -12.03 8.00 7.14
CA ASP A 210 -12.18 9.42 7.48
C ASP A 210 -10.87 10.02 8.02
N PHE A 211 -10.16 9.25 8.85
CA PHE A 211 -8.85 9.64 9.36
C PHE A 211 -7.83 9.70 8.20
N ALA A 212 -7.79 8.66 7.37
CA ALA A 212 -6.93 8.59 6.18
C ALA A 212 -7.18 9.75 5.19
N PHE A 213 -8.41 10.25 5.13
CA PHE A 213 -8.79 11.32 4.20
C PHE A 213 -8.16 12.67 4.58
N GLY A 214 -7.69 12.85 5.82
CA GLY A 214 -6.91 14.03 6.22
C GLY A 214 -5.65 14.19 5.37
N ASN A 215 -4.81 13.15 5.29
CA ASN A 215 -3.59 13.12 4.49
C ASN A 215 -3.90 13.32 3.00
N THR A 216 -4.92 12.60 2.50
CA THR A 216 -5.34 12.76 1.09
C THR A 216 -5.75 14.20 0.78
N MET A 217 -6.50 14.87 1.67
CA MET A 217 -6.91 16.25 1.45
C MET A 217 -5.75 17.24 1.55
N PHE A 218 -4.78 17.00 2.45
CA PHE A 218 -3.55 17.75 2.47
C PHE A 218 -2.83 17.66 1.12
N LEU A 219 -2.61 16.45 0.60
CA LEU A 219 -1.96 16.25 -0.71
C LEU A 219 -2.78 16.82 -1.86
N ALA A 220 -4.11 16.73 -1.83
CA ALA A 220 -4.97 17.34 -2.84
C ALA A 220 -4.80 18.87 -2.86
N ASN A 221 -4.71 19.51 -1.69
CA ASN A 221 -4.43 20.94 -1.60
C ASN A 221 -3.02 21.26 -2.12
N GLU A 222 -2.01 20.47 -1.81
CA GLU A 222 -0.66 20.69 -2.33
C GLU A 222 -0.60 20.52 -3.87
N ILE A 223 -1.38 19.61 -4.46
CA ILE A 223 -1.50 19.49 -5.92
C ILE A 223 -2.12 20.76 -6.54
N LEU A 224 -3.11 21.36 -5.89
CA LEU A 224 -3.83 22.51 -6.43
C LEU A 224 -3.11 23.83 -6.18
N ASP A 225 -2.63 24.02 -4.95
CA ASP A 225 -2.21 25.30 -4.38
C ASP A 225 -0.76 25.28 -3.85
N GLY A 226 -0.04 24.15 -3.96
CA GLY A 226 1.35 23.99 -3.52
C GLY A 226 2.37 24.74 -4.39
N LYS A 227 3.68 24.61 -4.08
CA LYS A 227 4.73 25.36 -4.81
C LYS A 227 4.81 24.97 -6.30
N THR A 228 4.41 23.73 -6.63
CA THR A 228 4.35 23.23 -8.02
C THR A 228 2.97 22.68 -8.34
N ALA A 229 2.14 23.49 -9.01
CA ALA A 229 0.78 23.09 -9.36
C ALA A 229 0.73 21.83 -10.26
N GLY A 230 -0.21 20.94 -9.97
CA GLY A 230 -0.47 19.72 -10.72
C GLY A 230 0.43 18.54 -10.36
N THR A 231 1.22 18.63 -9.28
CA THR A 231 2.12 17.55 -8.85
C THR A 231 2.29 17.52 -7.33
N LEU A 232 2.92 16.46 -6.84
CA LEU A 232 3.43 16.34 -5.47
C LEU A 232 4.96 16.30 -5.45
N PRO A 233 5.61 16.85 -4.41
CA PRO A 233 7.05 16.71 -4.20
C PRO A 233 7.39 15.29 -3.71
N GLU A 234 8.69 15.03 -3.65
CA GLU A 234 9.25 13.81 -3.07
C GLU A 234 9.15 13.83 -1.54
N LEU A 235 9.58 14.92 -0.91
CA LEU A 235 9.66 15.05 0.54
C LEU A 235 9.00 16.32 1.04
N PHE A 236 8.59 16.28 2.31
CA PHE A 236 8.48 17.45 3.16
C PHE A 236 9.48 17.35 4.32
N ASP A 237 9.91 18.51 4.81
CA ASP A 237 10.51 18.60 6.14
C ASP A 237 9.52 18.05 7.19
N ALA A 238 10.04 17.41 8.22
CA ALA A 238 9.25 16.84 9.29
C ALA A 238 8.65 17.90 10.21
N PHE A 239 9.17 19.13 10.21
CA PHE A 239 8.61 20.27 10.95
C PHE A 239 8.62 21.53 10.07
N PRO A 240 7.67 22.46 10.26
CA PRO A 240 7.81 23.81 9.73
C PRO A 240 9.04 24.51 10.34
N ARG A 241 9.66 25.38 9.54
CA ARG A 241 10.68 26.30 10.05
C ARG A 241 10.04 27.37 10.94
N GLU A 242 10.88 28.12 11.66
CA GLU A 242 10.43 29.27 12.44
C GLU A 242 9.62 30.23 11.55
N ASP A 243 8.46 30.66 12.05
CA ASP A 243 7.49 31.52 11.36
C ASP A 243 6.81 30.95 10.09
N ALA A 244 6.98 29.66 9.79
CA ALA A 244 6.26 28.99 8.71
C ALA A 244 5.01 28.25 9.20
N GLU A 245 3.90 28.37 8.46
CA GLU A 245 2.66 27.63 8.73
C GLU A 245 2.70 26.17 8.22
N LYS A 246 3.58 25.88 7.24
CA LYS A 246 3.74 24.55 6.63
C LYS A 246 5.20 24.16 6.46
N PRO A 247 5.54 22.86 6.44
CA PRO A 247 6.91 22.41 6.18
C PRO A 247 7.38 22.77 4.77
N ASP A 248 8.70 22.84 4.60
CA ASP A 248 9.29 23.04 3.29
C ASP A 248 9.26 21.73 2.48
N GLU A 249 8.89 21.85 1.21
CA GLU A 249 9.07 20.82 0.19
C GLU A 249 10.56 20.61 -0.11
N SER A 250 10.97 19.37 -0.35
CA SER A 250 12.34 19.03 -0.75
C SER A 250 12.42 17.78 -1.64
N GLY A 251 13.62 17.43 -2.09
CA GLY A 251 13.86 16.40 -3.09
C GLY A 251 13.36 16.82 -4.47
N ALA A 252 12.88 15.87 -5.27
CA ALA A 252 12.24 16.17 -6.53
C ALA A 252 10.95 17.00 -6.32
N PHE A 253 10.83 18.13 -7.01
CA PHE A 253 9.62 18.98 -6.99
C PHE A 253 8.39 18.30 -7.60
N SER A 254 8.60 17.24 -8.39
CA SER A 254 7.55 16.42 -9.00
C SER A 254 7.95 14.96 -8.94
N GLN A 255 7.28 14.16 -8.10
CA GLN A 255 7.58 12.74 -7.93
C GLN A 255 6.40 11.88 -8.42
N ALA A 256 6.68 11.03 -9.41
CA ALA A 256 5.67 10.15 -10.00
C ALA A 256 5.11 9.10 -9.02
N TRP A 257 5.91 8.69 -8.03
CA TRP A 257 5.54 7.68 -7.03
C TRP A 257 4.46 8.24 -6.10
N SER A 258 4.70 9.42 -5.50
CA SER A 258 3.71 10.16 -4.73
C SER A 258 2.38 10.36 -5.46
N LEU A 259 2.43 10.76 -6.73
CA LEU A 259 1.22 10.92 -7.54
C LEU A 259 0.50 9.60 -7.82
N ALA A 260 1.25 8.53 -8.08
CA ALA A 260 0.68 7.21 -8.33
C ALA A 260 -0.05 6.68 -7.08
N GLU A 261 0.56 6.81 -5.90
CA GLU A 261 -0.04 6.43 -4.61
C GLU A 261 -1.27 7.28 -4.29
N PHE A 262 -1.21 8.60 -4.51
CA PHE A 262 -2.38 9.48 -4.36
C PHE A 262 -3.56 9.07 -5.25
N ILE A 263 -3.31 8.81 -6.54
CA ILE A 263 -4.35 8.37 -7.49
C ILE A 263 -4.86 6.97 -7.10
N GLY A 264 -3.96 6.06 -6.72
CA GLY A 264 -4.25 4.71 -6.27
C GLY A 264 -5.24 4.70 -5.12
N SER A 265 -5.01 5.52 -4.10
CA SER A 265 -5.89 5.69 -2.93
C SER A 265 -7.34 6.01 -3.31
N PHE A 266 -7.58 6.83 -4.34
CA PHE A 266 -8.96 7.07 -4.80
C PHE A 266 -9.58 5.83 -5.45
N TYR A 267 -8.92 5.22 -6.42
CA TYR A 267 -9.51 4.13 -7.20
C TYR A 267 -9.59 2.82 -6.42
N GLU A 268 -8.52 2.47 -5.73
CA GLU A 268 -8.38 1.21 -5.04
C GLU A 268 -8.94 1.29 -3.62
N ASP A 269 -8.72 2.37 -2.88
CA ASP A 269 -9.06 2.34 -1.45
C ASP A 269 -10.43 2.96 -1.16
N TYR A 270 -10.66 4.21 -1.58
CA TYR A 270 -11.94 4.87 -1.33
C TYR A 270 -13.06 4.30 -2.22
N LEU A 271 -12.85 4.27 -3.54
CA LEU A 271 -13.83 3.71 -4.47
C LEU A 271 -13.90 2.17 -4.36
N GLY A 272 -12.84 1.52 -3.87
CA GLY A 272 -12.85 0.08 -3.60
C GLY A 272 -12.89 -0.77 -4.86
N VAL A 273 -12.41 -0.27 -6.00
CA VAL A 273 -12.50 -0.99 -7.28
C VAL A 273 -11.45 -2.09 -7.32
N ARG A 274 -11.87 -3.33 -7.57
CA ARG A 274 -10.96 -4.47 -7.79
C ARG A 274 -11.33 -5.15 -9.10
N VAL A 275 -10.40 -5.19 -10.04
CA VAL A 275 -10.62 -5.82 -11.35
C VAL A 275 -9.98 -7.20 -11.42
N ASP A 276 -10.80 -8.22 -11.67
CA ASP A 276 -10.37 -9.56 -12.03
C ASP A 276 -10.92 -9.98 -13.40
N ALA A 277 -10.36 -9.37 -14.44
CA ALA A 277 -10.68 -9.67 -15.82
C ALA A 277 -10.41 -11.13 -16.22
N GLY A 278 -9.47 -11.82 -15.56
CA GLY A 278 -9.23 -13.25 -15.77
C GLY A 278 -10.47 -14.10 -15.45
N ASN A 279 -11.23 -13.69 -14.43
CA ASN A 279 -12.50 -14.31 -14.04
C ASN A 279 -13.73 -13.53 -14.54
N ASN A 280 -13.54 -12.50 -15.37
CA ASN A 280 -14.58 -11.55 -15.79
C ASN A 280 -15.35 -10.96 -14.60
N THR A 281 -14.66 -10.58 -13.53
CA THR A 281 -15.27 -10.02 -12.31
C THR A 281 -14.69 -8.65 -12.02
N VAL A 282 -15.54 -7.73 -11.57
CA VAL A 282 -15.15 -6.49 -10.92
C VAL A 282 -15.81 -6.48 -9.55
N SER A 283 -15.03 -6.30 -8.49
CA SER A 283 -15.57 -6.09 -7.16
C SER A 283 -15.55 -4.61 -6.79
N LEU A 284 -16.57 -4.15 -6.07
CA LEU A 284 -16.66 -2.82 -5.51
C LEU A 284 -16.73 -2.96 -3.99
N CYS A 285 -15.77 -2.35 -3.28
CA CYS A 285 -15.63 -2.41 -1.82
C CYS A 285 -15.56 -0.97 -1.28
N PRO A 286 -16.62 -0.17 -1.44
CA PRO A 286 -16.55 1.27 -1.21
C PRO A 286 -16.27 1.58 0.26
N ARG A 287 -15.24 2.41 0.50
CA ARG A 287 -14.85 2.92 1.82
C ARG A 287 -14.78 4.43 1.75
N ILE A 288 -15.94 5.02 1.45
CA ILE A 288 -16.02 6.43 1.11
C ILE A 288 -15.91 7.28 2.39
N PRO A 289 -14.96 8.24 2.42
CA PRO A 289 -14.87 9.19 3.53
C PRO A 289 -16.16 10.01 3.67
N SER A 290 -16.57 10.27 4.90
CA SER A 290 -17.81 11.00 5.21
C SER A 290 -17.93 12.41 4.59
N PRO A 291 -16.82 13.15 4.30
CA PRO A 291 -16.93 14.41 3.54
C PRO A 291 -17.41 14.24 2.09
N LEU A 292 -17.23 13.06 1.48
CA LEU A 292 -17.60 12.79 0.08
C LEU A 292 -19.01 12.20 -0.02
N LYS A 293 -20.04 13.05 0.01
CA LYS A 293 -21.45 12.62 0.04
C LYS A 293 -21.96 11.96 -1.24
N ASP A 294 -21.62 12.55 -2.38
CA ASP A 294 -22.01 12.07 -3.71
C ASP A 294 -20.75 11.88 -4.54
N VAL A 295 -20.46 10.63 -4.90
CA VAL A 295 -19.30 10.27 -5.70
C VAL A 295 -19.79 9.60 -6.96
N THR A 296 -19.32 10.07 -8.11
CA THR A 296 -19.61 9.44 -9.40
C THR A 296 -18.32 9.30 -10.17
N PHE A 297 -18.08 8.09 -10.68
CA PHE A 297 -16.88 7.78 -11.44
C PHE A 297 -17.22 6.84 -12.60
N ARG A 298 -16.37 6.87 -13.62
CA ARG A 298 -16.52 6.01 -14.79
C ARG A 298 -15.51 4.87 -14.70
N LEU A 299 -16.01 3.65 -14.62
CA LEU A 299 -15.19 2.47 -14.78
C LEU A 299 -15.12 2.12 -16.26
N ASN A 300 -13.96 2.37 -16.87
CA ASN A 300 -13.73 2.08 -18.28
C ASN A 300 -12.50 1.19 -18.44
N GLY A 301 -12.65 0.11 -19.21
CA GLY A 301 -11.52 -0.69 -19.63
C GLY A 301 -11.92 -1.76 -20.62
N ARG A 302 -10.99 -2.15 -21.48
CA ARG A 302 -11.23 -3.18 -22.52
C ARG A 302 -11.81 -4.48 -21.95
N SER A 303 -11.44 -4.80 -20.72
CA SER A 303 -11.79 -6.08 -20.07
C SER A 303 -12.83 -5.95 -18.97
N CYS A 304 -13.18 -4.72 -18.58
CA CYS A 304 -14.22 -4.46 -17.58
C CYS A 304 -15.48 -3.80 -18.16
N GLY A 305 -15.46 -3.31 -19.41
CA GLY A 305 -16.59 -2.62 -20.02
C GLY A 305 -16.57 -1.12 -19.76
N ASP A 306 -17.72 -0.46 -19.89
CA ASP A 306 -17.88 0.98 -19.72
C ASP A 306 -19.12 1.28 -18.87
N TYR A 307 -18.89 1.63 -17.61
CA TYR A 307 -19.93 1.84 -16.61
C TYR A 307 -19.78 3.18 -15.92
N LEU A 308 -20.90 3.85 -15.68
CA LEU A 308 -20.97 4.98 -14.77
C LEU A 308 -21.46 4.46 -13.42
N ILE A 309 -20.60 4.54 -12.40
CA ILE A 309 -20.90 4.10 -11.04
C ILE A 309 -21.10 5.33 -10.17
N SER A 310 -22.15 5.31 -9.36
CA SER A 310 -22.45 6.37 -8.40
C SER A 310 -22.63 5.78 -7.00
N TYR A 311 -21.91 6.35 -6.04
CA TYR A 311 -22.08 6.14 -4.61
C TYR A 311 -22.72 7.39 -4.00
N ARG A 312 -23.75 7.19 -3.18
CA ARG A 312 -24.38 8.25 -2.40
C ARG A 312 -24.45 7.81 -0.95
N LEU A 313 -23.72 8.50 -0.08
CA LEU A 313 -23.81 8.30 1.35
C LEU A 313 -25.05 9.01 1.90
N GLU A 314 -25.69 8.36 2.87
CA GLU A 314 -26.76 8.92 3.70
C GLU A 314 -28.07 9.28 2.98
N LYS A 315 -28.86 8.25 2.67
CA LYS A 315 -30.32 8.40 2.60
C LYS A 315 -30.98 8.16 3.97
N LYS A 316 -30.29 7.42 4.84
CA LYS A 316 -30.51 7.17 6.27
C LYS A 316 -29.13 6.97 6.96
N PRO A 317 -29.01 7.13 8.28
CA PRO A 317 -27.74 6.91 8.99
C PRO A 317 -27.20 5.49 8.76
N GLY A 318 -25.93 5.36 8.34
CA GLY A 318 -25.26 4.07 8.13
C GLY A 318 -25.58 3.34 6.81
N GLU A 319 -26.34 3.96 5.90
CA GLU A 319 -26.65 3.41 4.57
C GLU A 319 -25.82 4.09 3.45
N ILE A 320 -25.21 3.27 2.58
CA ILE A 320 -24.63 3.71 1.30
C ILE A 320 -25.52 3.21 0.16
N GLU A 321 -26.04 4.14 -0.65
CA GLU A 321 -26.73 3.83 -1.89
C GLU A 321 -25.69 3.67 -3.01
N ILE A 322 -25.68 2.51 -3.65
CA ILE A 322 -24.79 2.22 -4.79
C ILE A 322 -25.65 2.00 -6.02
N SER A 323 -25.32 2.69 -7.11
CA SER A 323 -25.98 2.51 -8.39
C SER A 323 -24.97 2.44 -9.53
N ALA A 324 -25.33 1.68 -10.56
CA ALA A 324 -24.54 1.54 -11.78
C ALA A 324 -25.42 1.75 -13.01
N LEU A 325 -24.94 2.55 -13.95
CA LEU A 325 -25.50 2.69 -15.29
C LEU A 325 -24.51 2.14 -16.32
N ASP A 326 -25.03 1.55 -17.40
CA ASP A 326 -24.19 1.23 -18.56
C ASP A 326 -23.83 2.50 -19.37
N GLY A 327 -22.94 2.37 -20.35
CA GLY A 327 -22.56 3.47 -21.24
C GLY A 327 -23.70 4.08 -22.07
N ALA A 328 -24.89 3.47 -22.09
CA ALA A 328 -26.10 4.02 -22.70
C ALA A 328 -27.04 4.72 -21.67
N GLY A 329 -26.63 4.79 -20.40
CA GLY A 329 -27.40 5.41 -19.32
C GLY A 329 -28.50 4.53 -18.74
N LYS A 330 -28.55 3.23 -19.08
CA LYS A 330 -29.53 2.30 -18.52
C LYS A 330 -29.08 1.83 -17.14
N THR A 331 -29.98 1.90 -16.16
CA THR A 331 -29.71 1.37 -14.82
C THR A 331 -29.49 -0.14 -14.84
N LEU A 332 -28.33 -0.56 -14.37
CA LEU A 332 -27.95 -1.96 -14.21
C LEU A 332 -28.41 -2.48 -12.85
N PHE A 333 -28.09 -1.75 -11.78
CA PHE A 333 -28.58 -2.05 -10.44
C PHE A 333 -28.61 -0.80 -9.56
N LYS A 334 -29.35 -0.94 -8.46
CA LYS A 334 -29.40 0.00 -7.35
C LYS A 334 -29.56 -0.79 -6.07
N VAL A 335 -28.60 -0.68 -5.16
CA VAL A 335 -28.57 -1.41 -3.89
C VAL A 335 -28.27 -0.46 -2.74
N TYR A 336 -28.67 -0.86 -1.54
CA TYR A 336 -28.38 -0.16 -0.31
C TYR A 336 -27.56 -1.09 0.56
N SER A 337 -26.38 -0.65 0.99
CA SER A 337 -25.58 -1.36 1.97
C SER A 337 -25.75 -0.71 3.34
N THR A 338 -26.20 -1.47 4.33
CA THR A 338 -26.22 -1.07 5.75
C THR A 338 -24.95 -1.57 6.41
N HIS A 339 -24.15 -0.67 6.97
CA HIS A 339 -22.90 -1.00 7.66
C HIS A 339 -23.18 -1.60 9.06
N ASP A 340 -23.86 -2.75 9.14
CA ASP A 340 -24.17 -3.45 10.39
C ASP A 340 -23.21 -4.61 10.70
N GLY A 341 -22.09 -4.71 9.97
CA GLY A 341 -20.96 -5.61 10.27
C GLY A 341 -21.28 -7.11 10.37
N LYS A 342 -22.47 -7.53 9.92
CA LYS A 342 -22.99 -8.89 10.15
C LYS A 342 -23.55 -9.60 8.91
N GLU A 343 -23.68 -8.94 7.77
CA GLU A 343 -24.14 -9.58 6.54
C GLU A 343 -23.23 -9.24 5.36
N GLU A 344 -22.63 -10.28 4.75
CA GLU A 344 -22.06 -10.19 3.41
C GLU A 344 -23.18 -9.86 2.42
N ILE A 345 -23.26 -8.62 1.95
CA ILE A 345 -24.14 -8.28 0.82
C ILE A 345 -23.41 -8.69 -0.47
N GLU A 346 -23.38 -10.00 -0.76
CA GLU A 346 -22.95 -10.50 -2.07
C GLU A 346 -24.02 -10.19 -3.13
N SER A 347 -24.07 -8.95 -3.61
CA SER A 347 -24.84 -8.68 -4.83
C SER A 347 -23.94 -8.90 -6.04
N CYS A 348 -24.10 -10.05 -6.70
CA CYS A 348 -23.40 -10.41 -7.93
C CYS A 348 -24.27 -10.06 -9.15
N PHE A 349 -23.90 -9.06 -9.95
CA PHE A 349 -24.65 -8.68 -11.15
C PHE A 349 -23.84 -8.94 -12.42
N ARG A 350 -24.37 -9.79 -13.30
CA ARG A 350 -23.75 -10.06 -14.60
C ARG A 350 -24.22 -9.03 -15.61
N VAL A 351 -23.33 -8.12 -16.01
CA VAL A 351 -23.65 -7.12 -17.04
C VAL A 351 -23.59 -7.78 -18.42
N SER A 352 -24.61 -7.57 -19.26
CA SER A 352 -24.69 -8.18 -20.60
C SER A 352 -24.29 -7.18 -21.70
N GLY A 353 -23.09 -7.38 -22.22
CA GLY A 353 -22.51 -6.80 -23.43
C GLY A 353 -21.49 -7.79 -23.98
N ARG A 354 -20.87 -7.55 -25.15
CA ARG A 354 -19.80 -8.44 -25.65
C ARG A 354 -18.66 -8.45 -24.62
N GLY A 355 -18.56 -9.52 -23.82
CA GLY A 355 -17.74 -9.60 -22.61
C GLY A 355 -18.55 -9.30 -21.35
N SER A 356 -19.30 -10.28 -20.84
CA SER A 356 -20.11 -10.10 -19.63
C SER A 356 -19.24 -10.03 -18.38
N VAL A 357 -19.31 -8.95 -17.61
CA VAL A 357 -18.56 -8.77 -16.36
C VAL A 357 -19.49 -8.91 -15.16
N LEU A 358 -19.07 -9.67 -14.16
CA LEU A 358 -19.76 -9.83 -12.89
C LEU A 358 -19.34 -8.71 -11.94
N LEU A 359 -20.28 -7.86 -11.52
CA LEU A 359 -20.06 -6.87 -10.46
C LEU A 359 -20.39 -7.52 -9.12
N LYS A 360 -19.40 -7.64 -8.21
CA LYS A 360 -19.57 -8.18 -6.86
C LYS A 360 -19.38 -7.08 -5.81
N LEU A 361 -20.30 -6.95 -4.87
CA LEU A 361 -20.09 -6.10 -3.69
C LEU A 361 -19.46 -6.93 -2.58
N LEU A 362 -18.39 -6.40 -1.97
CA LEU A 362 -17.75 -6.99 -0.80
C LEU A 362 -17.98 -6.09 0.41
N PRO A 363 -18.14 -6.67 1.61
CA PRO A 363 -18.40 -5.94 2.85
C PRO A 363 -17.25 -5.03 3.28
#